data_AF-A0A382K5M7-F1
#
_entry.id   AF-A0A382K5M7-F1
#
_cell.length_a   1.000
_cell.length_b   1.000
_cell.length_c   1.000
_cell.angle_alpha   90.00
_cell.angle_beta   90.00
_cell.angle_gamma   90.00
#
_symmetry.space_group_name_H-M   'P 1'
#
loop_
_entity.id
_entity.type
_entity.pdbx_description
1 polymer ?
#
loop_
_entity_poly.entity_id
_entity_poly.type
_entity_poly.pdbx_seq_one_letter_code
_entity_poly.pdbx_strand_id
1 'polypeptide(L)' 'MHCKTELIWKADHDINHEDETYEMVTNLECPNCYSAVDVYLPKTSEVDHKLWSATHLR' A
#
# COMPACT_ATOMS: atom_id res chain seq x y z
N MET A 1 9.57 -2.91 11.73
CA MET A 1 10.73 -2.81 10.81
C MET A 1 12.03 -3.09 11.56
N HIS A 2 12.86 -3.97 11.01
CA HIS A 2 13.93 -4.69 11.71
C HIS A 2 14.90 -3.80 12.52
N CYS A 3 15.48 -2.76 11.89
CA CYS A 3 16.52 -1.93 12.53
C CYS A 3 16.06 -0.52 12.93
N LYS A 4 14.75 -0.21 12.85
CA LYS A 4 14.18 1.11 13.17
C LYS A 4 14.62 2.31 12.30
N THR A 5 15.47 2.11 11.29
CA THR A 5 15.76 3.09 10.21
C THR A 5 14.59 3.27 9.23
N GLU A 6 14.09 4.50 9.04
CA GLU A 6 13.01 4.84 8.11
C GLU A 6 13.12 4.15 6.73
N LEU A 7 11.97 3.69 6.21
CA LEU A 7 11.90 3.00 4.92
C LEU A 7 11.82 3.99 3.77
N ILE A 8 12.42 3.61 2.64
CA ILE A 8 12.33 4.33 1.37
C ILE A 8 11.24 3.68 0.53
N TRP A 9 10.36 4.51 -0.02
CA TRP A 9 9.38 4.09 -1.02
C TRP A 9 10.07 3.76 -2.35
N LYS A 10 9.82 2.57 -2.88
CA LYS A 10 10.40 2.10 -4.15
C LYS A 10 9.41 2.15 -5.29
N ALA A 11 8.24 1.54 -5.10
CA ALA A 11 7.22 1.42 -6.12
C ALA A 11 5.85 1.17 -5.50
N ASP A 12 4.82 1.58 -6.25
CA ASP A 12 3.46 1.08 -6.09
C ASP A 12 3.12 0.23 -7.32
N HIS A 13 2.50 -0.91 -7.08
CA HIS A 13 2.00 -1.78 -8.14
C HIS A 13 0.49 -1.94 -7.96
N ASP A 14 -0.26 -1.51 -8.98
CA ASP A 14 -1.69 -1.83 -9.10
C ASP A 14 -1.84 -3.33 -9.36
N ILE A 15 -2.52 -4.01 -8.45
CA ILE A 15 -2.80 -5.46 -8.51
C ILE A 15 -4.31 -5.72 -8.49
N ASN A 16 -5.14 -4.71 -8.77
CA ASN A 16 -6.59 -4.83 -8.67
C ASN A 16 -7.19 -5.90 -9.60
N HIS A 17 -6.54 -6.18 -10.73
CA HIS A 17 -6.96 -7.26 -11.64
C HIS A 17 -6.31 -8.62 -11.33
N GLU A 18 -5.32 -8.65 -10.43
CA GLU A 18 -4.48 -9.83 -10.15
C GLU A 18 -4.80 -10.47 -8.80
N ASP A 19 -5.30 -9.70 -7.83
CA ASP A 19 -5.66 -10.15 -6.49
C ASP A 19 -7.15 -9.91 -6.20
N GLU A 20 -7.80 -10.79 -5.43
CA GLU A 20 -9.24 -10.66 -5.10
C GLU A 20 -9.50 -9.76 -3.88
N THR A 21 -8.51 -9.59 -3.00
CA THR A 21 -8.63 -8.92 -1.69
C THR A 21 -7.98 -7.54 -1.69
N TYR A 22 -6.92 -7.34 -2.46
CA TYR A 22 -6.12 -6.11 -2.48
C TYR A 22 -6.12 -5.46 -3.87
N GLU A 23 -6.05 -4.12 -3.92
CA GLU A 23 -6.00 -3.34 -5.17
C GLU A 23 -4.61 -2.82 -5.50
N MET A 24 -3.74 -2.68 -4.51
CA MET A 24 -2.39 -2.14 -4.71
C MET A 24 -1.43 -2.73 -3.68
N VAL A 25 -0.17 -2.89 -4.07
CA VAL A 25 0.93 -3.18 -3.15
C VAL A 25 1.99 -2.08 -3.26
N THR A 26 2.38 -1.51 -2.13
CA THR A 26 3.50 -0.56 -2.02
C THR A 26 4.73 -1.29 -1.53
N ASN A 27 5.81 -1.27 -2.31
CA ASN A 27 7.10 -1.81 -1.89
C ASN A 27 7.93 -0.73 -1.18
N LEU A 28 8.36 -1.07 0.02
CA LEU A 28 9.22 -0.24 0.87
C LEU A 28 10.52 -1.00 1.17
N GLU A 29 11.64 -0.30 1.18
CA GLU A 29 12.95 -0.90 1.46
C GLU A 29 13.71 -0.12 2.53
N CYS A 30 14.35 -0.82 3.45
CA CYS A 30 15.23 -0.20 4.43
C CYS A 30 16.65 -0.03 3.84
N PRO A 31 17.19 1.19 3.73
CA PRO A 31 18.52 1.41 3.16
C PRO A 31 19.67 0.90 4.04
N ASN A 32 19.40 0.62 5.32
CA ASN A 32 20.42 0.23 6.31
C ASN A 32 20.58 -1.29 6.44
N CYS A 33 19.46 -2.02 6.55
CA CYS A 33 19.49 -3.48 6.73
C CYS A 33 18.92 -4.25 5.54
N TYR A 34 18.50 -3.56 4.48
CA TYR A 34 17.98 -4.14 3.24
C TYR A 34 16.75 -5.04 3.42
N SER A 35 16.04 -4.91 4.56
CA SER A 35 14.72 -5.50 4.71
C SER A 35 13.75 -4.85 3.73
N ALA A 36 13.00 -5.66 2.99
CA ALA A 36 11.86 -5.24 2.18
C ALA A 36 10.56 -5.41 2.95
N VAL A 37 9.59 -4.53 2.71
CA VAL A 37 8.25 -4.57 3.26
C VAL A 37 7.26 -4.30 2.14
N ASP A 38 6.32 -5.22 1.95
CA ASP A 38 5.20 -5.05 1.03
C ASP A 38 3.96 -4.66 1.84
N VAL A 39 3.37 -3.51 1.51
CA VAL A 39 2.18 -2.98 2.17
C VAL A 39 1.02 -3.11 1.20
N TYR A 40 0.05 -3.96 1.53
CA TYR A 40 -1.11 -4.22 0.69
C TYR A 40 -2.28 -3.30 1.06
N LEU A 41 -2.78 -2.55 0.08
CA LEU A 41 -3.99 -1.76 0.19
C LEU A 41 -5.19 -2.67 -0.12
N PRO A 42 -6.07 -2.95 0.86
CA PRO A 42 -7.26 -3.75 0.61
C PRO A 42 -8.17 -3.06 -0.40
N LYS A 43 -8.83 -3.86 -1.23
CA LYS A 43 -9.94 -3.36 -2.05
C LYS A 43 -10.98 -2.77 -1.11
N THR A 44 -11.38 -1.54 -1.40
CA THR A 44 -12.51 -0.96 -0.69
C THR A 44 -13.79 -1.63 -1.18
N SER A 45 -14.71 -1.93 -0.27
CA SER A 45 -16.07 -2.26 -0.70
C SER A 45 -16.67 -1.05 -1.43
N GLU A 46 -17.64 -1.24 -2.33
CA GLU A 46 -18.29 -0.11 -3.01
C GLU A 46 -18.85 0.95 -2.03
N VAL A 47 -19.16 0.55 -0.79
CA VAL A 47 -19.62 1.44 0.29
C VAL A 47 -18.44 2.25 0.85
N ASP A 48 -17.31 1.60 1.11
CA ASP A 48 -16.12 2.25 1.65
C ASP A 48 -15.46 3.18 0.62
N HIS A 49 -15.48 2.81 -0.66
CA HIS A 49 -14.92 3.65 -1.73
C HIS A 49 -15.69 4.97 -1.84
N LYS A 50 -17.03 4.94 -1.69
CA LYS A 50 -17.87 6.15 -1.68
C LYS A 50 -17.61 7.02 -0.46
N LEU A 51 -17.42 6.42 0.72
CA LEU A 51 -17.10 7.14 1.95
C LEU A 51 -15.70 7.77 1.89
N TRP A 52 -14.69 7.02 1.43
CA TRP A 52 -13.33 7.53 1.25
C TRP A 52 -13.29 8.70 0.25
N SER A 53 -13.91 8.53 -0.93
CA SER A 53 -14.01 9.58 -1.94
C SER A 53 -14.78 10.80 -1.42
N ALA A 54 -15.89 10.61 -0.69
CA ALA A 54 -16.64 11.73 -0.10
C ALA A 54 -15.83 12.50 0.97
N THR A 55 -14.91 11.82 1.65
CA THR A 55 -14.10 12.43 2.72
C THR A 55 -12.81 13.08 2.21
N HIS A 56 -12.32 12.68 1.02
CA HIS A 56 -11.07 13.18 0.41
C HIS A 56 -11.28 14.02 -0.86
N LEU A 57 -12.53 14.35 -1.23
CA LEU A 57 -12.82 15.43 -2.16
C LEU A 57 -12.42 16.77 -1.50
N ARG A 58 -11.34 17.38 -2.01
CA ARG A 58 -11.02 18.79 -1.75
C ARG A 58 -11.99 19.71 -2.49
#